data_AF-A0A3E2VRQ5-F1
#
_entry.id   AF-A0A3E2VRQ5-F1
#
_cell.length_a   1.000
_cell.length_b   1.000
_cell.length_c   1.000
_cell.angle_alpha   90.00
_cell.angle_beta   90.00
_cell.angle_gamma   90.00
#
_symmetry.space_group_name_H-M   'P 1'
#
loop_
_entity.id
_entity.type
_entity.pdbx_description
1 polymer ?
#
loop_
_entity_poly.entity_id
_entity_poly.type
_entity_poly.pdbx_seq_one_letter_code
_entity_poly.pdbx_strand_id
1 'polypeptide(L)'
;MIIWKKAGAALLIISLLSTAMAPAVMAASKQKVGKINLTIDSDIRTGRDGGDVEVTPTGDNTSLYYVDSWEVTNDDGDSWTKSKPPEVTITLGVEDEEEYYFSSSSSSAFKLTLGSSSKYRFDKIKFVDAKRKDSNATLILTIQLIFDKDADTSAATAPANLQWDGEHMGAGLWNIVSSSKYYQVQLIKDGSEIGEIKDTYDTFYDFSKQITAPGTYKFKVRSVKSSNSAKSSWTTSGSWTVSDGDVLALGNAPAAVPAADNGSWQTSEDGTRWWWRNGDGSYPTSAWKEIDGKWYYFNVDGYMATGWVEVSGKSYYLDPATGAMVTNARTPDNYWVNESGEWVPGA
;
A
#
# COMPACT_ATOMS: atom_id res chain seq x y z
N MET A 1 23.95 12.27 -34.75
CA MET A 1 23.53 10.91 -35.15
C MET A 1 22.12 10.75 -34.60
N ILE A 2 21.11 10.83 -35.47
CA ILE A 2 19.69 10.90 -35.08
C ILE A 2 19.25 9.46 -34.80
N ILE A 3 18.95 9.13 -33.55
CA ILE A 3 18.54 7.78 -33.16
C ILE A 3 17.02 7.81 -32.93
N TRP A 4 16.29 7.16 -33.84
CA TRP A 4 14.87 6.82 -33.68
C TRP A 4 14.71 5.67 -32.70
N LYS A 5 13.59 5.64 -31.94
CA LYS A 5 12.80 4.48 -31.43
C LYS A 5 12.07 4.91 -30.14
N LYS A 6 10.75 4.73 -29.96
CA LYS A 6 9.85 3.67 -30.41
C LYS A 6 8.44 4.23 -30.72
N ALA A 7 7.78 3.70 -31.75
CA ALA A 7 6.36 3.90 -32.01
C ALA A 7 5.57 2.74 -31.40
N GLY A 8 4.57 3.03 -30.56
CA GLY A 8 3.54 2.06 -30.19
C GLY A 8 2.45 2.09 -31.25
N ALA A 9 2.19 0.96 -31.89
CA ALA A 9 1.07 0.81 -32.83
C ALA A 9 -0.05 0.02 -32.14
N ALA A 10 -1.26 0.58 -32.07
CA ALA A 10 -2.44 -0.16 -31.63
C ALA A 10 -2.92 -1.09 -32.76
N LEU A 11 -3.07 -2.38 -32.46
CA LEU A 11 -3.37 -3.44 -33.43
C LEU A 11 -4.89 -3.61 -33.63
N LEU A 12 -5.31 -3.60 -34.90
CA LEU A 12 -6.69 -3.68 -35.41
C LEU A 12 -7.38 -5.04 -35.19
N ILE A 13 -8.70 -5.01 -34.95
CA ILE A 13 -9.64 -6.06 -35.35
C ILE A 13 -10.65 -5.43 -36.32
N ILE A 14 -10.52 -5.76 -37.60
CA ILE A 14 -11.48 -5.41 -38.67
C ILE A 14 -12.55 -6.49 -38.70
N SER A 15 -13.83 -6.15 -38.53
CA SER A 15 -14.93 -7.00 -38.96
C SER A 15 -15.69 -6.34 -40.10
N LEU A 16 -15.48 -6.85 -41.32
CA LEU A 16 -16.34 -6.58 -42.47
C LEU A 16 -17.71 -7.22 -42.26
N LEU A 17 -18.79 -6.45 -42.37
CA LEU A 17 -20.07 -6.98 -42.83
C LEU A 17 -20.64 -6.07 -43.92
N SER A 18 -20.68 -6.64 -45.13
CA SER A 18 -21.34 -6.11 -46.33
C SER A 18 -22.81 -6.51 -46.32
N THR A 19 -23.71 -5.55 -46.57
CA THR A 19 -24.83 -5.71 -47.52
C THR A 19 -25.34 -4.35 -47.99
N ALA A 20 -25.67 -4.30 -49.28
CA ALA A 20 -25.97 -3.13 -50.11
C ALA A 20 -27.34 -2.47 -49.88
N MET A 21 -27.42 -1.15 -50.14
CA MET A 21 -28.28 -0.50 -51.15
C MET A 21 -28.20 1.04 -51.04
N ALA A 22 -27.92 1.71 -52.17
CA ALA A 22 -28.16 3.15 -52.40
C ALA A 22 -29.36 3.27 -53.37
N PRO A 23 -30.13 4.38 -53.48
CA PRO A 23 -29.62 5.76 -53.42
C PRO A 23 -30.54 6.84 -52.79
N ALA A 24 -29.95 7.86 -52.17
CA ALA A 24 -30.49 9.23 -52.13
C ALA A 24 -29.37 10.20 -51.72
N VAL A 25 -28.94 11.03 -52.67
CA VAL A 25 -27.94 12.09 -52.48
C VAL A 25 -28.57 13.21 -51.65
N MET A 26 -28.45 13.10 -50.34
CA MET A 26 -28.33 14.27 -49.48
C MET A 26 -26.83 14.43 -49.27
N ALA A 27 -26.27 15.60 -49.55
CA ALA A 27 -24.90 15.91 -49.13
C ALA A 27 -24.90 15.82 -47.60
N ALA A 28 -24.53 14.65 -47.07
CA ALA A 28 -24.43 14.43 -45.64
C ALA A 28 -23.35 15.39 -45.16
N SER A 29 -23.76 16.41 -44.41
CA SER A 29 -22.82 17.26 -43.70
C SER A 29 -22.05 16.35 -42.77
N LYS A 30 -20.73 16.21 -42.96
CA LYS A 30 -19.88 15.40 -42.09
C LYS A 30 -20.21 15.66 -40.62
N GLN A 31 -20.26 14.61 -39.81
CA GLN A 31 -20.46 14.73 -38.38
C GLN A 31 -19.17 15.19 -37.71
N LYS A 32 -19.29 16.22 -36.86
CA LYS A 32 -18.14 16.70 -36.10
C LYS A 32 -17.75 15.71 -35.00
N VAL A 33 -16.46 15.42 -34.88
CA VAL A 33 -15.89 14.88 -33.65
C VAL A 33 -16.01 15.95 -32.57
N GLY A 34 -16.65 15.58 -31.46
CA GLY A 34 -16.87 16.43 -30.30
C GLY A 34 -15.62 16.58 -29.44
N LYS A 35 -15.78 16.47 -28.12
CA LYS A 35 -14.66 16.55 -27.19
C LYS A 35 -13.82 15.27 -27.28
N ILE A 36 -12.50 15.44 -27.40
CA ILE A 36 -11.51 14.37 -27.51
C ILE A 36 -10.95 14.13 -26.11
N ASN A 37 -11.11 12.93 -25.55
CA ASN A 37 -10.52 12.60 -24.26
C ASN A 37 -9.41 11.56 -24.45
N LEU A 38 -8.25 11.85 -23.88
CA LEU A 38 -7.08 10.99 -23.94
C LEU A 38 -6.54 10.79 -22.53
N THR A 39 -6.24 9.55 -22.21
CA THR A 39 -5.45 9.19 -21.03
C THR A 39 -4.03 8.90 -21.48
N ILE A 40 -3.05 9.53 -20.83
CA ILE A 40 -1.64 9.39 -21.16
C ILE A 40 -0.96 8.72 -19.96
N ASP A 41 -0.37 7.55 -20.17
CA ASP A 41 0.47 6.88 -19.19
C ASP A 41 1.93 6.86 -19.68
N SER A 42 2.88 7.03 -18.76
CA SER A 42 4.30 7.00 -19.09
C SER A 42 5.16 6.61 -17.89
N ASP A 43 6.20 5.82 -18.16
CA ASP A 43 7.21 5.45 -17.18
C ASP A 43 8.50 6.28 -17.28
N ILE A 44 8.53 7.28 -18.18
CA ILE A 44 9.67 8.17 -18.43
C ILE A 44 10.15 8.83 -17.14
N ARG A 45 11.47 8.88 -16.98
CA ARG A 45 12.16 9.45 -15.81
C ARG A 45 13.33 10.34 -16.22
N THR A 46 13.40 11.51 -15.60
CA THR A 46 14.57 12.36 -15.49
C THR A 46 15.83 11.59 -15.10
N GLY A 47 16.93 11.84 -15.81
CA GLY A 47 18.23 11.18 -15.56
C GLY A 47 18.31 9.71 -16.00
N ARG A 48 17.33 9.21 -16.76
CA ARG A 48 17.44 7.97 -17.55
C ARG A 48 17.30 8.30 -19.02
N ASP A 49 17.90 7.46 -19.85
CA ASP A 49 17.66 7.47 -21.29
C ASP A 49 16.42 6.60 -21.59
N GLY A 50 15.50 7.14 -22.39
CA GLY A 50 14.29 6.44 -22.82
C GLY A 50 13.15 6.38 -21.78
N GLY A 51 12.26 5.41 -21.98
CA GLY A 51 10.95 5.28 -21.33
C GLY A 51 9.84 5.20 -22.38
N ASP A 52 8.70 4.63 -22.00
CA ASP A 52 7.56 4.38 -22.86
C ASP A 52 6.42 5.36 -22.52
N VAL A 53 5.63 5.69 -23.54
CA VAL A 53 4.39 6.46 -23.44
C VAL A 53 3.30 5.62 -24.07
N GLU A 54 2.14 5.60 -23.43
CA GLU A 54 0.92 5.00 -23.93
C GLU A 54 -0.19 6.03 -23.97
N VAL A 55 -0.91 6.08 -25.09
CA VAL A 55 -2.02 7.02 -25.30
C VAL A 55 -3.29 6.21 -25.55
N THR A 56 -4.30 6.41 -24.70
CA THR A 56 -5.56 5.68 -24.76
C THR A 56 -6.74 6.64 -24.95
N PRO A 57 -7.53 6.52 -26.02
CA PRO A 57 -8.82 7.19 -26.15
C PRO A 57 -9.75 6.78 -25.01
N THR A 58 -10.38 7.75 -24.35
CA THR A 58 -11.34 7.49 -23.27
C THR A 58 -12.57 8.38 -23.38
N GLY A 59 -13.61 8.07 -22.60
CA GLY A 59 -14.82 8.87 -22.53
C GLY A 59 -15.66 8.82 -23.82
N ASP A 60 -16.35 9.92 -24.11
CA ASP A 60 -17.26 10.03 -25.24
C ASP A 60 -16.52 10.22 -26.57
N ASN A 61 -17.17 9.86 -27.68
CA ASN A 61 -16.69 10.01 -29.07
C ASN A 61 -15.53 9.08 -29.48
N THR A 62 -15.11 8.14 -28.64
CA THR A 62 -14.03 7.18 -28.96
C THR A 62 -14.36 6.22 -30.10
N SER A 63 -15.63 6.14 -30.53
CA SER A 63 -16.06 5.42 -31.72
C SER A 63 -16.00 6.26 -33.01
N LEU A 64 -15.54 7.51 -32.94
CA LEU A 64 -15.49 8.43 -34.09
C LEU A 64 -14.05 8.72 -34.54
N TYR A 65 -13.06 8.36 -33.72
CA TYR A 65 -11.65 8.57 -33.98
C TYR A 65 -10.80 7.51 -33.29
N TYR A 66 -9.59 7.32 -33.82
CA TYR A 66 -8.58 6.45 -33.25
C TYR A 66 -7.26 7.19 -33.06
N VAL A 67 -6.39 6.64 -32.22
CA VAL A 67 -4.98 7.04 -32.13
C VAL A 67 -4.22 6.24 -33.17
N ASP A 68 -3.71 6.94 -34.19
CA ASP A 68 -2.92 6.34 -35.25
C ASP A 68 -1.49 6.03 -34.78
N SER A 69 -0.84 7.02 -34.18
CA SER A 69 0.55 6.94 -33.76
C SER A 69 0.89 7.99 -32.72
N TRP A 70 2.01 7.79 -32.01
CA TRP A 70 2.63 8.82 -31.18
C TRP A 70 4.15 8.75 -31.22
N GLU A 71 4.77 9.92 -31.10
CA GLU A 71 6.22 10.09 -31.08
C GLU A 71 6.63 10.92 -29.87
N VAL A 72 7.68 10.50 -29.17
CA VAL A 72 8.25 11.22 -28.03
C VAL A 72 9.56 11.86 -28.45
N THR A 73 9.70 13.16 -28.28
CA THR A 73 10.88 13.92 -28.69
C THR A 73 11.59 14.57 -27.49
N ASN A 74 12.93 14.65 -27.60
CA ASN A 74 13.81 15.45 -26.74
C ASN A 74 14.75 16.23 -27.66
N ASP A 75 14.62 17.55 -27.72
CA ASP A 75 15.37 18.34 -28.70
C ASP A 75 16.86 18.52 -28.34
N ASP A 76 17.35 18.08 -27.17
CA ASP A 76 18.74 18.33 -26.74
C ASP A 76 19.28 17.33 -25.70
N GLY A 77 19.64 16.12 -26.15
CA GLY A 77 20.45 15.16 -25.38
C GLY A 77 19.75 13.85 -24.99
N ASP A 78 20.52 12.88 -24.48
CA ASP A 78 20.05 11.51 -24.28
C ASP A 78 19.08 11.34 -23.08
N SER A 79 19.10 12.29 -22.13
CA SER A 79 18.38 12.17 -20.84
C SER A 79 17.34 13.27 -20.59
N TRP A 80 16.25 12.89 -19.93
CA TRP A 80 15.15 13.82 -19.58
C TRP A 80 15.53 14.72 -18.41
N THR A 81 15.07 15.99 -18.42
CA THR A 81 15.29 16.92 -17.30
C THR A 81 14.03 17.71 -16.96
N LYS A 82 13.95 18.28 -15.75
CA LYS A 82 12.80 19.13 -15.36
C LYS A 82 12.69 20.39 -16.23
N SER A 83 13.81 20.93 -16.68
CA SER A 83 13.86 22.08 -17.59
C SER A 83 13.55 21.73 -19.04
N LYS A 84 13.63 20.44 -19.42
CA LYS A 84 13.29 19.92 -20.74
C LYS A 84 12.42 18.64 -20.60
N PRO A 85 11.13 18.81 -20.26
CA PRO A 85 10.20 17.69 -20.14
C PRO A 85 9.90 17.05 -21.51
N PRO A 86 9.54 15.75 -21.55
CA PRO A 86 9.24 15.06 -22.79
C PRO A 86 8.06 15.70 -23.52
N GLU A 87 8.25 15.90 -24.82
CA GLU A 87 7.19 16.32 -25.75
C GLU A 87 6.66 15.09 -26.48
N VAL A 88 5.34 14.97 -26.57
CA VAL A 88 4.67 13.86 -27.22
C VAL A 88 3.80 14.42 -28.34
N THR A 89 4.07 13.98 -29.57
CA THR A 89 3.25 14.28 -30.74
C THR A 89 2.37 13.08 -31.02
N ILE A 90 1.06 13.29 -31.01
CA ILE A 90 0.03 12.27 -31.16
C ILE A 90 -0.72 12.54 -32.46
N THR A 91 -0.82 11.52 -33.32
CA THR A 91 -1.59 11.57 -34.55
C THR A 91 -2.93 10.85 -34.32
N LEU A 92 -4.03 11.56 -34.57
CA LEU A 92 -5.38 11.01 -34.53
C LEU A 92 -5.96 10.99 -35.94
N GLY A 93 -6.63 9.89 -36.28
CA GLY A 93 -7.45 9.74 -37.48
C GLY A 93 -8.92 9.62 -37.09
N VAL A 94 -9.83 10.01 -37.97
CA VAL A 94 -11.25 9.69 -37.84
C VAL A 94 -11.52 8.27 -38.33
N GLU A 95 -12.53 7.60 -37.77
CA GLU A 95 -12.90 6.22 -38.18
C GLU A 95 -13.35 6.12 -39.64
N ASP A 96 -14.00 7.17 -40.13
CA ASP A 96 -14.44 7.30 -41.52
C ASP A 96 -14.28 8.76 -41.97
N GLU A 97 -13.42 8.99 -42.96
CA GLU A 97 -13.11 10.33 -43.47
C GLU A 97 -14.25 10.96 -44.26
N GLU A 98 -15.19 10.17 -44.78
CA GLU A 98 -16.38 10.66 -45.48
C GLU A 98 -17.48 11.05 -44.49
N GLU A 99 -17.56 10.37 -43.34
CA GLU A 99 -18.57 10.63 -42.31
C GLU A 99 -18.14 11.65 -41.26
N TYR A 100 -16.88 11.65 -40.83
CA TYR A 100 -16.43 12.40 -39.65
C TYR A 100 -15.33 13.42 -39.94
N TYR A 101 -15.20 14.42 -39.07
CA TYR A 101 -14.10 15.38 -39.13
C TYR A 101 -13.81 16.02 -37.77
N PHE A 102 -12.55 16.41 -37.54
CA PHE A 102 -12.16 17.19 -36.36
C PHE A 102 -12.59 18.65 -36.49
N SER A 103 -13.54 19.06 -35.65
CA SER A 103 -14.14 20.40 -35.75
C SER A 103 -13.33 21.52 -35.10
N SER A 104 -12.41 21.19 -34.19
CA SER A 104 -11.54 22.15 -33.52
C SER A 104 -10.15 21.58 -33.28
N SER A 105 -9.15 22.46 -33.24
CA SER A 105 -7.79 22.18 -32.76
C SER A 105 -7.41 23.08 -31.57
N SER A 106 -8.38 23.73 -30.94
CA SER A 106 -8.16 24.52 -29.72
C SER A 106 -7.94 23.60 -28.52
N SER A 107 -7.17 24.05 -27.52
CA SER A 107 -6.95 23.32 -26.27
C SER A 107 -8.24 22.88 -25.56
N SER A 108 -9.32 23.66 -25.67
CA SER A 108 -10.64 23.37 -25.10
C SER A 108 -11.35 22.15 -25.72
N ALA A 109 -10.95 21.73 -26.92
CA ALA A 109 -11.47 20.53 -27.57
C ALA A 109 -10.98 19.23 -26.90
N PHE A 110 -9.95 19.33 -26.05
CA PHE A 110 -9.28 18.19 -25.45
C PHE A 110 -9.55 18.07 -23.95
N LYS A 111 -9.66 16.84 -23.48
CA LYS A 111 -9.56 16.48 -22.06
C LYS A 111 -8.42 15.50 -21.90
N LEU A 112 -7.29 16.00 -21.42
CA LEU A 112 -6.07 15.22 -21.24
C LEU A 112 -5.96 14.80 -19.78
N THR A 113 -5.80 13.50 -19.54
CA THR A 113 -5.75 12.92 -18.20
C THR A 113 -4.48 12.10 -18.03
N LEU A 114 -3.79 12.25 -16.89
CA LEU A 114 -2.69 11.35 -16.54
C LEU A 114 -3.24 10.01 -16.06
N GLY A 115 -2.70 8.91 -16.59
CA GLY A 115 -2.92 7.58 -16.07
C GLY A 115 -2.48 7.47 -14.60
N SER A 116 -3.11 6.58 -13.85
CA SER A 116 -2.89 6.45 -12.40
C SER A 116 -1.43 6.19 -12.03
N SER A 117 -0.69 5.45 -12.88
CA SER A 117 0.73 5.15 -12.68
C SER A 117 1.63 6.40 -12.83
N SER A 118 1.14 7.38 -13.60
CA SER A 118 1.88 8.55 -14.04
C SER A 118 1.69 9.79 -13.14
N LYS A 119 0.62 9.80 -12.33
CA LYS A 119 0.28 10.91 -11.41
C LYS A 119 1.34 11.20 -10.34
N TYR A 120 2.20 10.22 -10.03
CA TYR A 120 3.31 10.40 -9.08
C TYR A 120 4.59 10.94 -9.74
N ARG A 121 4.62 11.04 -11.07
CA ARG A 121 5.79 11.45 -11.86
C ARG A 121 5.59 12.80 -12.55
N PHE A 122 4.37 13.07 -12.99
CA PHE A 122 4.04 14.26 -13.75
C PHE A 122 3.00 15.09 -12.99
N ASP A 123 3.26 16.39 -12.86
CA ASP A 123 2.33 17.36 -12.25
C ASP A 123 1.12 17.55 -13.18
N LYS A 124 1.38 17.69 -14.48
CA LYS A 124 0.35 17.97 -15.47
C LYS A 124 0.77 17.65 -16.88
N ILE A 125 -0.24 17.56 -17.74
CA ILE A 125 -0.09 17.57 -19.19
C ILE A 125 -0.31 19.00 -19.67
N LYS A 126 0.67 19.56 -20.36
CA LYS A 126 0.58 20.88 -20.97
C LYS A 126 0.26 20.72 -22.46
N PHE A 127 -0.82 21.35 -22.91
CA PHE A 127 -1.10 21.51 -24.33
C PHE A 127 -0.06 22.43 -24.96
N VAL A 128 0.57 22.02 -26.06
CA VAL A 128 1.54 22.82 -26.80
C VAL A 128 0.89 23.38 -28.06
N ASP A 129 0.42 22.51 -28.95
CA ASP A 129 -0.20 22.88 -30.22
C ASP A 129 -1.10 21.78 -30.75
N ALA A 130 -2.01 22.10 -31.66
CA ALA A 130 -2.71 21.10 -32.45
C ALA A 130 -3.06 21.61 -33.85
N LYS A 131 -2.84 20.76 -34.86
CA LYS A 131 -3.06 21.09 -36.27
C LYS A 131 -3.93 20.06 -36.94
N ARG A 132 -4.93 20.53 -37.68
CA ARG A 132 -5.75 19.69 -38.56
C ARG A 132 -5.14 19.61 -39.94
N LYS A 133 -5.21 18.44 -40.56
CA LYS A 133 -4.76 18.16 -41.92
C LYS A 133 -5.83 17.36 -42.66
N ASP A 134 -5.61 17.13 -43.95
CA ASP A 134 -6.39 16.21 -44.77
C ASP A 134 -7.89 16.52 -44.69
N SER A 135 -8.25 17.77 -45.01
CA SER A 135 -9.63 18.25 -44.90
C SER A 135 -10.28 18.07 -43.52
N ASN A 136 -9.46 18.11 -42.46
CA ASN A 136 -9.81 17.86 -41.05
C ASN A 136 -10.07 16.39 -40.68
N ALA A 137 -9.67 15.42 -41.52
CA ALA A 137 -9.71 14.00 -41.17
C ALA A 137 -8.57 13.59 -40.22
N THR A 138 -7.43 14.29 -40.30
CA THR A 138 -6.26 14.04 -39.44
C THR A 138 -6.07 15.18 -38.45
N LEU A 139 -5.71 14.85 -37.22
CA LEU A 139 -5.36 15.81 -36.18
C LEU A 139 -4.05 15.44 -35.52
N ILE A 140 -3.07 16.35 -35.59
CA ILE A 140 -1.78 16.21 -34.93
C ILE A 140 -1.82 17.05 -33.67
N LEU A 141 -1.71 16.42 -32.51
CA LEU A 141 -1.72 17.04 -31.19
C LEU A 141 -0.34 16.94 -30.56
N THR A 142 0.23 18.06 -30.15
CA THR A 142 1.50 18.12 -29.42
C THR A 142 1.24 18.49 -27.96
N ILE A 143 1.74 17.67 -27.05
CA ILE A 143 1.63 17.87 -25.59
C ILE A 143 2.99 17.75 -24.94
N GLN A 144 3.13 18.31 -23.75
CA GLN A 144 4.33 18.19 -22.93
C GLN A 144 3.97 17.60 -21.57
N LEU A 145 4.65 16.53 -21.15
CA LEU A 145 4.45 15.93 -19.83
C LEU A 145 5.35 16.63 -18.81
N ILE A 146 4.76 17.54 -18.03
CA ILE A 146 5.53 18.34 -17.07
C ILE A 146 5.80 17.47 -15.85
N PHE A 147 7.07 17.16 -15.60
CA PHE A 147 7.48 16.46 -14.39
C PHE A 147 7.00 17.22 -13.16
N ASP A 148 6.50 16.48 -12.17
CA ASP A 148 6.22 17.07 -10.88
C ASP A 148 7.56 17.56 -10.28
N LYS A 149 7.54 18.80 -9.76
CA LYS A 149 8.68 19.39 -9.08
C LYS A 149 9.15 18.53 -7.90
N ASP A 150 8.24 17.77 -7.31
CA ASP A 150 8.48 16.84 -6.20
C ASP A 150 8.59 15.38 -6.66
N ALA A 151 8.35 15.09 -7.95
CA ALA A 151 8.53 13.75 -8.49
C ALA A 151 10.00 13.34 -8.50
N ASP A 152 10.20 12.10 -8.05
CA ASP A 152 11.48 11.43 -7.92
C ASP A 152 11.82 10.69 -9.22
N THR A 153 13.04 10.85 -9.71
CA THR A 153 13.37 10.42 -11.08
C THR A 153 14.78 9.87 -11.26
N SER A 154 15.74 10.27 -10.42
CA SER A 154 17.08 9.65 -10.37
C SER A 154 17.23 8.81 -9.11
N ALA A 155 17.32 7.47 -9.19
CA ALA A 155 17.47 6.62 -8.01
C ALA A 155 18.64 7.13 -7.13
N ALA A 156 18.37 7.46 -5.86
CA ALA A 156 19.45 7.64 -4.90
C ALA A 156 20.11 6.29 -4.60
N THR A 157 21.36 6.30 -4.15
CA THR A 157 22.02 5.08 -3.68
C THR A 157 21.34 4.63 -2.40
N ALA A 158 20.85 3.40 -2.36
CA ALA A 158 20.21 2.85 -1.17
C ALA A 158 21.23 2.69 -0.02
N PRO A 159 20.83 2.99 1.23
CA PRO A 159 21.67 2.73 2.39
C PRO A 159 21.90 1.22 2.56
N ALA A 160 23.07 0.86 3.06
CA ALA A 160 23.51 -0.53 3.27
C ALA A 160 23.80 -0.80 4.77
N ASN A 161 23.96 -2.08 5.13
CA ASN A 161 24.25 -2.54 6.49
C ASN A 161 23.25 -2.06 7.55
N LEU A 162 21.95 -2.18 7.25
CA LEU A 162 20.92 -1.85 8.23
C LEU A 162 20.90 -2.89 9.34
N GLN A 163 21.13 -2.47 10.58
CA GLN A 163 21.15 -3.33 11.75
C GLN A 163 20.56 -2.65 12.98
N TRP A 164 20.05 -3.44 13.91
CA TRP A 164 19.69 -2.95 15.24
C TRP A 164 20.95 -2.72 16.07
N ASP A 165 20.96 -1.64 16.85
CA ASP A 165 22.02 -1.33 17.78
C ASP A 165 21.89 -2.23 19.03
N GLY A 166 22.96 -2.97 19.34
CA GLY A 166 23.01 -3.83 20.52
C GLY A 166 23.27 -3.07 21.83
N GLU A 167 23.83 -1.86 21.75
CA GLU A 167 24.11 -1.01 22.93
C GLU A 167 22.95 -0.08 23.26
N HIS A 168 22.13 0.28 22.26
CA HIS A 168 20.96 1.15 22.41
C HIS A 168 19.70 0.44 21.90
N MET A 169 18.99 -0.23 22.82
CA MET A 169 17.75 -0.96 22.49
C MET A 169 16.76 -0.05 21.75
N GLY A 170 16.23 -0.54 20.62
CA GLY A 170 15.29 0.23 19.80
C GLY A 170 15.93 1.17 18.79
N ALA A 171 17.25 1.37 18.80
CA ALA A 171 17.93 2.15 17.78
C ALA A 171 18.32 1.30 16.56
N GLY A 172 18.08 1.83 15.36
CA GLY A 172 18.55 1.26 14.10
C GLY A 172 19.71 2.07 13.52
N LEU A 173 20.67 1.38 12.91
CA LEU A 173 21.90 1.93 12.33
C LEU A 173 22.02 1.55 10.84
N TRP A 174 22.65 2.40 10.03
CA TRP A 174 23.01 2.10 8.64
C TRP A 174 24.27 2.85 8.17
N ASN A 175 24.86 2.41 7.06
CA ASN A 175 26.01 3.10 6.47
C ASN A 175 25.63 4.45 5.86
N ILE A 176 26.54 5.43 5.99
CA ILE A 176 26.40 6.73 5.33
C ILE A 176 26.34 6.60 3.81
N VAL A 177 25.40 7.31 3.20
CA VAL A 177 25.31 7.55 1.76
C VAL A 177 25.79 8.97 1.49
N SER A 178 26.98 9.12 0.91
CA SER A 178 27.63 10.43 0.70
C SER A 178 26.83 11.44 -0.14
N SER A 179 25.94 10.95 -1.01
CA SER A 179 25.07 11.81 -1.83
C SER A 179 23.74 12.17 -1.15
N SER A 180 23.49 11.69 0.07
CA SER A 180 22.26 11.93 0.80
C SER A 180 22.26 13.28 1.53
N LYS A 181 21.08 13.89 1.62
CA LYS A 181 20.76 15.03 2.47
C LYS A 181 20.24 14.56 3.83
N TYR A 182 19.39 13.55 3.79
CA TYR A 182 18.68 12.95 4.91
C TYR A 182 18.19 11.56 4.51
N TYR A 183 17.63 10.83 5.46
CA TYR A 183 17.04 9.52 5.30
C TYR A 183 15.58 9.54 5.72
N GLN A 184 14.80 8.64 5.13
CA GLN A 184 13.45 8.35 5.59
C GLN A 184 13.42 6.96 6.17
N VAL A 185 12.74 6.84 7.32
CA VAL A 185 12.68 5.60 8.09
C VAL A 185 11.24 5.23 8.41
N GLN A 186 10.96 3.94 8.52
CA GLN A 186 9.68 3.43 9.00
C GLN A 186 9.86 2.05 9.66
N LEU A 187 9.05 1.80 10.68
CA LEU A 187 9.05 0.56 11.44
C LEU A 187 8.09 -0.48 10.81
N ILE A 188 8.43 -1.74 10.95
CA ILE A 188 7.65 -2.89 10.48
C ILE A 188 7.50 -3.85 11.64
N LYS A 189 6.27 -4.20 11.99
CA LYS A 189 5.93 -5.17 13.04
C LYS A 189 5.19 -6.35 12.42
N ASP A 190 5.68 -7.56 12.63
CA ASP A 190 5.06 -8.82 12.17
C ASP A 190 4.72 -8.79 10.67
N GLY A 191 5.59 -8.15 9.88
CA GLY A 191 5.42 -7.99 8.43
C GLY A 191 4.55 -6.80 7.99
N SER A 192 3.90 -6.12 8.92
CA SER A 192 3.07 -4.93 8.63
C SER A 192 3.83 -3.64 8.90
N GLU A 193 3.77 -2.68 7.98
CA GLU A 193 4.35 -1.35 8.16
C GLU A 193 3.54 -0.57 9.21
N ILE A 194 4.20 -0.07 10.24
CA ILE A 194 3.56 0.64 11.35
C ILE A 194 4.19 2.02 11.54
N GLY A 195 3.36 2.96 12.01
CA GLY A 195 3.78 4.34 12.20
C GLY A 195 3.93 5.13 10.90
N GLU A 196 4.20 6.42 11.05
CA GLU A 196 4.46 7.32 9.95
C GLU A 196 5.91 7.21 9.48
N ILE A 197 6.15 7.55 8.22
CA ILE A 197 7.50 7.76 7.71
C ILE A 197 8.10 8.99 8.40
N LYS A 198 9.29 8.84 8.98
CA LYS A 198 10.03 9.93 9.64
C LYS A 198 11.29 10.28 8.87
N ASP A 199 11.62 11.57 8.85
CA ASP A 199 12.86 12.07 8.29
C ASP A 199 13.93 12.17 9.39
N THR A 200 15.16 11.74 9.08
CA THR A 200 16.33 11.86 9.97
C THR A 200 17.55 12.27 9.17
N TYR A 201 18.41 13.10 9.75
CA TYR A 201 19.64 13.58 9.11
C TYR A 201 20.87 12.77 9.52
N ASP A 202 20.71 11.91 10.53
CA ASP A 202 21.75 11.04 11.03
C ASP A 202 21.75 9.67 10.33
N THR A 203 22.76 8.86 10.62
CA THR A 203 22.86 7.47 10.15
C THR A 203 22.27 6.46 11.14
N PHE A 204 21.44 6.98 12.05
CA PHE A 204 20.71 6.20 13.03
C PHE A 204 19.32 6.81 13.27
N TYR A 205 18.42 6.00 13.83
CA TYR A 205 17.14 6.48 14.33
C TYR A 205 16.68 5.63 15.51
N ASP A 206 16.18 6.30 16.55
CA ASP A 206 15.63 5.66 17.74
C ASP A 206 14.13 5.36 17.56
N PHE A 207 13.81 4.09 17.38
CA PHE A 207 12.44 3.59 17.28
C PHE A 207 11.85 3.18 18.62
N SER A 208 12.59 3.29 19.73
CA SER A 208 12.17 2.81 21.07
C SER A 208 10.70 3.16 21.33
N LYS A 209 10.36 4.44 21.23
CA LYS A 209 9.01 5.00 21.48
C LYS A 209 7.88 4.41 20.64
N GLN A 210 8.19 3.76 19.53
CA GLN A 210 7.22 3.12 18.61
C GLN A 210 7.07 1.62 18.89
N ILE A 211 7.95 1.04 19.72
CA ILE A 211 7.95 -0.37 20.11
C ILE A 211 7.18 -0.46 21.44
N THR A 212 5.87 -0.59 21.34
CA THR A 212 4.93 -0.56 22.48
C THR A 212 4.31 -1.91 22.81
N ALA A 213 4.65 -2.97 22.08
CA ALA A 213 4.09 -4.30 22.27
C ALA A 213 5.06 -5.38 21.79
N PRO A 214 5.02 -6.60 22.34
CA PRO A 214 5.87 -7.70 21.87
C PRO A 214 5.58 -8.06 20.41
N GLY A 215 6.57 -8.64 19.74
CA GLY A 215 6.47 -9.07 18.34
C GLY A 215 7.80 -9.04 17.61
N THR A 216 7.77 -9.31 16.31
CA THR A 216 8.97 -9.27 15.46
C THR A 216 9.07 -7.93 14.75
N TYR A 217 10.14 -7.20 15.04
CA TYR A 217 10.39 -5.86 14.50
C TYR A 217 11.49 -5.85 13.44
N LYS A 218 11.25 -5.08 12.38
CA LYS A 218 12.25 -4.66 11.38
C LYS A 218 12.08 -3.17 11.15
N PHE A 219 13.09 -2.51 10.59
CA PHE A 219 12.93 -1.16 10.07
C PHE A 219 13.38 -1.11 8.62
N LYS A 220 12.81 -0.19 7.85
CA LYS A 220 13.26 0.13 6.50
C LYS A 220 13.77 1.55 6.40
N VAL A 221 14.78 1.76 5.58
CA VAL A 221 15.41 3.06 5.35
C VAL A 221 15.59 3.30 3.86
N ARG A 222 15.37 4.53 3.44
CA ARG A 222 15.81 5.03 2.13
C ARG A 222 16.52 6.37 2.29
N SER A 223 17.57 6.58 1.52
CA SER A 223 18.25 7.87 1.39
C SER A 223 17.46 8.84 0.50
N VAL A 224 17.61 10.12 0.78
CA VAL A 224 17.10 11.23 -0.05
C VAL A 224 18.27 12.13 -0.45
N LYS A 225 18.48 12.35 -1.74
CA LYS A 225 19.61 13.13 -2.29
C LYS A 225 19.54 14.62 -1.95
N SER A 226 20.69 15.24 -1.71
CA SER A 226 20.81 16.69 -1.47
C SER A 226 20.62 17.56 -2.69
N SER A 227 21.01 17.05 -3.86
CA SER A 227 20.94 17.80 -5.11
C SER A 227 19.52 17.99 -5.63
N ASN A 228 18.67 16.98 -5.49
CA ASN A 228 17.36 16.95 -6.15
C ASN A 228 16.24 16.24 -5.37
N SER A 229 16.47 15.90 -4.10
CA SER A 229 15.51 15.19 -3.23
C SER A 229 15.03 13.85 -3.78
N ALA A 230 15.78 13.27 -4.72
CA ALA A 230 15.48 11.96 -5.26
C ALA A 230 15.73 10.87 -4.21
N LYS A 231 14.90 9.84 -4.18
CA LYS A 231 14.89 8.81 -3.14
C LYS A 231 15.46 7.50 -3.68
N SER A 232 16.00 6.68 -2.79
CA SER A 232 16.42 5.33 -3.13
C SER A 232 15.28 4.33 -2.94
N SER A 233 15.46 3.12 -3.47
CA SER A 233 14.68 1.97 -3.05
C SER A 233 14.82 1.75 -1.54
N TRP A 234 13.78 1.24 -0.90
CA TRP A 234 13.82 0.88 0.51
C TRP A 234 14.76 -0.31 0.73
N THR A 235 15.68 -0.18 1.69
CA THR A 235 16.43 -1.30 2.27
C THR A 235 15.79 -1.66 3.60
N THR A 236 15.71 -2.94 3.95
CA THR A 236 15.12 -3.42 5.21
C THR A 236 16.19 -4.06 6.09
N SER A 237 16.10 -3.86 7.40
CA SER A 237 17.00 -4.45 8.40
C SER A 237 16.77 -5.95 8.61
N GLY A 238 17.66 -6.56 9.40
CA GLY A 238 17.38 -7.84 10.05
C GLY A 238 16.20 -7.75 11.05
N SER A 239 15.67 -8.91 11.42
CA SER A 239 14.60 -9.04 12.43
C SER A 239 15.15 -8.91 13.85
N TRP A 240 14.39 -8.25 14.72
CA TRP A 240 14.57 -8.28 16.16
C TRP A 240 13.26 -8.75 16.83
N THR A 241 13.32 -9.82 17.61
CA THR A 241 12.17 -10.29 18.39
C THR A 241 12.16 -9.55 19.73
N VAL A 242 11.07 -8.84 19.99
CA VAL A 242 10.84 -8.05 21.19
C VAL A 242 9.85 -8.79 22.09
N SER A 243 10.23 -9.03 23.33
CA SER A 243 9.39 -9.59 24.40
C SER A 243 8.73 -8.50 25.24
N ASP A 244 7.78 -8.86 26.11
CA ASP A 244 7.19 -7.91 27.06
C ASP A 244 8.23 -7.28 27.99
N GLY A 245 9.27 -8.05 28.37
CA GLY A 245 10.39 -7.54 29.16
C GLY A 245 11.19 -6.45 28.42
N ASP A 246 11.35 -6.58 27.11
CA ASP A 246 12.04 -5.60 26.28
C ASP A 246 11.22 -4.30 26.13
N VAL A 247 9.90 -4.42 25.96
CA VAL A 247 9.00 -3.25 25.91
C VAL A 247 9.06 -2.45 27.23
N LEU A 248 9.13 -3.15 28.36
CA LEU A 248 9.32 -2.52 29.68
C LEU A 248 10.68 -1.85 29.80
N ALA A 249 11.76 -2.49 29.33
CA ALA A 249 13.11 -1.93 29.34
C ALA A 249 13.24 -0.65 28.49
N LEU A 250 12.43 -0.53 27.43
CA LEU A 250 12.35 0.66 26.58
C LEU A 250 11.56 1.83 27.22
N GLY A 251 10.92 1.63 28.37
CA GLY A 251 10.09 2.63 29.02
C GLY A 251 8.77 2.94 28.30
N ASN A 252 8.43 2.14 27.28
CA ASN A 252 7.20 2.30 26.48
C ASN A 252 6.09 1.38 26.97
N ALA A 253 6.01 1.28 28.29
CA ALA A 253 4.91 0.61 28.95
C ALA A 253 3.60 1.05 28.27
N PRO A 254 2.75 0.12 27.80
CA PRO A 254 1.47 0.48 27.23
C PRO A 254 0.76 1.46 28.18
N ALA A 255 0.30 2.60 27.62
CA ALA A 255 -0.42 3.63 28.36
C ALA A 255 -1.42 2.93 29.28
N ALA A 256 -1.19 3.03 30.59
CA ALA A 256 -1.83 2.26 31.65
C ALA A 256 -2.84 1.25 31.10
N VAL A 257 -2.37 0.03 30.78
CA VAL A 257 -3.27 -1.12 30.99
C VAL A 257 -3.79 -0.87 32.41
N PRO A 258 -5.10 -0.65 32.64
CA PRO A 258 -5.60 -0.54 34.01
C PRO A 258 -5.01 -1.74 34.70
N ALA A 259 -4.19 -1.46 35.73
CA ALA A 259 -3.13 -2.34 36.23
C ALA A 259 -3.49 -3.77 35.93
N ALA A 260 -2.72 -4.46 35.06
CA ALA A 260 -2.86 -5.89 34.81
C ALA A 260 -3.35 -6.47 36.11
N ASP A 261 -4.63 -6.86 36.10
CA ASP A 261 -5.45 -6.97 37.28
C ASP A 261 -4.60 -7.67 38.32
N ASN A 262 -3.98 -6.91 39.25
CA ASN A 262 -2.99 -7.43 40.21
C ASN A 262 -3.78 -8.15 41.28
N GLY A 263 -4.75 -8.91 40.81
CA GLY A 263 -5.57 -9.70 41.60
C GLY A 263 -4.72 -10.74 42.23
N SER A 264 -5.22 -11.17 43.36
CA SER A 264 -4.53 -12.14 44.16
C SER A 264 -5.51 -13.26 44.39
N TRP A 265 -4.98 -14.47 44.31
CA TRP A 265 -5.64 -15.63 44.84
C TRP A 265 -5.86 -15.42 46.33
N GLN A 266 -7.12 -15.47 46.72
CA GLN A 266 -7.57 -15.40 48.10
C GLN A 266 -8.17 -16.74 48.48
N THR A 267 -8.05 -17.11 49.76
CA THR A 267 -8.67 -18.32 50.31
C THR A 267 -9.85 -17.95 51.19
N SER A 268 -10.87 -18.81 51.24
CA SER A 268 -11.93 -18.74 52.25
C SER A 268 -11.34 -18.89 53.66
N GLU A 269 -12.10 -18.47 54.67
CA GLU A 269 -11.71 -18.55 56.09
C GLU A 269 -11.42 -20.00 56.54
N ASP A 270 -12.02 -21.00 55.87
CA ASP A 270 -11.77 -22.42 56.06
C ASP A 270 -10.54 -22.97 55.29
N GLY A 271 -9.90 -22.16 54.44
CA GLY A 271 -8.72 -22.52 53.63
C GLY A 271 -8.99 -23.48 52.47
N THR A 272 -10.25 -23.82 52.17
CA THR A 272 -10.60 -24.86 51.19
C THR A 272 -11.01 -24.34 49.82
N ARG A 273 -11.50 -23.10 49.74
CA ARG A 273 -12.02 -22.51 48.49
C ARG A 273 -11.20 -21.30 48.10
N TRP A 274 -10.92 -21.20 46.81
CA TRP A 274 -10.11 -20.13 46.23
C TRP A 274 -11.00 -19.16 45.47
N TRP A 275 -10.71 -17.87 45.57
CA TRP A 275 -11.36 -16.83 44.76
C TRP A 275 -10.33 -15.81 44.28
N TRP A 276 -10.64 -15.12 43.20
CA TRP A 276 -9.75 -14.12 42.62
C TRP A 276 -10.25 -12.72 42.96
N ARG A 277 -9.44 -11.95 43.68
CA ARG A 277 -9.74 -10.55 43.97
C ARG A 277 -9.05 -9.68 42.95
N ASN A 278 -9.77 -9.04 42.05
CA ASN A 278 -9.25 -8.07 41.09
C ASN A 278 -8.54 -6.89 41.83
N GLY A 279 -7.61 -6.20 41.17
CA GLY A 279 -6.86 -5.04 41.66
C GLY A 279 -7.74 -3.84 41.99
N ASP A 280 -8.93 -3.73 41.39
CA ASP A 280 -9.96 -2.76 41.77
C ASP A 280 -10.82 -3.20 42.98
N GLY A 281 -10.56 -4.40 43.52
CA GLY A 281 -11.26 -5.00 44.65
C GLY A 281 -12.52 -5.78 44.27
N SER A 282 -12.91 -5.83 43.00
CA SER A 282 -14.00 -6.69 42.52
C SER A 282 -13.56 -8.16 42.41
N TYR A 283 -14.50 -9.06 42.10
CA TYR A 283 -14.19 -10.48 41.87
C TYR A 283 -15.15 -11.07 40.82
N PRO A 284 -14.68 -12.02 40.00
CA PRO A 284 -15.52 -12.69 39.00
C PRO A 284 -16.59 -13.56 39.68
N THR A 285 -17.82 -13.51 39.17
CA THR A 285 -18.93 -14.38 39.57
C THR A 285 -19.64 -14.91 38.34
N SER A 286 -19.93 -16.21 38.29
CA SER A 286 -20.50 -16.91 37.11
C SER A 286 -19.77 -16.56 35.80
N ALA A 287 -18.44 -16.48 35.84
CA ALA A 287 -17.65 -15.91 34.75
C ALA A 287 -16.31 -16.63 34.56
N TRP A 288 -15.85 -16.62 33.31
CA TRP A 288 -14.51 -17.03 32.92
C TRP A 288 -13.52 -15.89 33.15
N LYS A 289 -12.31 -16.24 33.59
CA LYS A 289 -11.20 -15.30 33.76
C LYS A 289 -9.89 -15.96 33.35
N GLU A 290 -9.11 -15.24 32.57
CA GLU A 290 -7.73 -15.61 32.25
C GLU A 290 -6.79 -15.01 33.30
N ILE A 291 -5.98 -15.86 33.93
CA ILE A 291 -5.00 -15.52 34.97
C ILE A 291 -3.70 -16.24 34.60
N ASP A 292 -2.61 -15.49 34.43
CA ASP A 292 -1.28 -16.00 34.07
C ASP A 292 -1.29 -16.96 32.85
N GLY A 293 -2.09 -16.64 31.83
CA GLY A 293 -2.22 -17.43 30.60
C GLY A 293 -3.01 -18.74 30.75
N LYS A 294 -3.74 -18.90 31.86
CA LYS A 294 -4.63 -20.04 32.11
C LYS A 294 -6.05 -19.57 32.34
N TRP A 295 -7.03 -20.34 31.86
CA TRP A 295 -8.45 -20.05 32.05
C TRP A 295 -9.00 -20.72 33.30
N TYR A 296 -9.75 -19.96 34.09
CA TYR A 296 -10.45 -20.39 35.29
C TYR A 296 -11.91 -19.99 35.20
N TYR A 297 -12.81 -20.79 35.80
CA TYR A 297 -14.22 -20.44 35.94
C TYR A 297 -14.57 -20.20 37.40
N PHE A 298 -15.32 -19.14 37.66
CA PHE A 298 -15.81 -18.80 39.00
C PHE A 298 -17.31 -19.01 39.07
N ASN A 299 -17.77 -19.68 40.13
CA ASN A 299 -19.18 -19.95 40.36
C ASN A 299 -19.96 -18.69 40.76
N VAL A 300 -21.26 -18.82 41.03
CA VAL A 300 -22.13 -17.68 41.39
C VAL A 300 -21.68 -16.96 42.66
N ASP A 301 -21.04 -17.67 43.59
CA ASP A 301 -20.51 -17.13 44.84
C ASP A 301 -19.09 -16.55 44.68
N GLY A 302 -18.52 -16.62 43.47
CA GLY A 302 -17.19 -16.10 43.14
C GLY A 302 -16.02 -17.03 43.53
N TYR A 303 -16.30 -18.29 43.86
CA TYR A 303 -15.26 -19.30 44.10
C TYR A 303 -14.87 -20.02 42.82
N MET A 304 -13.59 -20.34 42.70
CA MET A 304 -13.02 -21.12 41.61
C MET A 304 -13.66 -22.51 41.56
N ALA A 305 -14.18 -22.88 40.39
CA ALA A 305 -14.69 -24.21 40.14
C ALA A 305 -13.55 -25.19 39.83
N THR A 306 -13.79 -26.47 40.08
CA THR A 306 -12.90 -27.58 39.73
C THR A 306 -13.73 -28.73 39.17
N GLY A 307 -13.11 -29.60 38.36
CA GLY A 307 -13.80 -30.68 37.67
C GLY A 307 -14.67 -30.18 36.52
N TRP A 308 -15.73 -30.92 36.21
CA TRP A 308 -16.64 -30.62 35.11
C TRP A 308 -17.55 -29.44 35.43
N VAL A 309 -17.61 -28.48 34.51
CA VAL A 309 -18.52 -27.34 34.56
C VAL A 309 -19.31 -27.22 33.26
N GLU A 310 -20.61 -26.92 33.36
CA GLU A 310 -21.45 -26.61 32.21
C GLU A 310 -21.69 -25.09 32.16
N VAL A 311 -21.31 -24.47 31.06
CA VAL A 311 -21.48 -23.03 30.82
C VAL A 311 -22.15 -22.86 29.46
N SER A 312 -23.33 -22.25 29.45
CA SER A 312 -24.09 -21.97 28.21
C SER A 312 -24.33 -23.21 27.33
N GLY A 313 -24.61 -24.37 27.95
CA GLY A 313 -24.88 -25.63 27.25
C GLY A 313 -23.64 -26.34 26.71
N LYS A 314 -22.43 -25.92 27.14
CA LYS A 314 -21.16 -26.54 26.78
C LYS A 314 -20.43 -27.01 28.04
N SER A 315 -19.81 -28.19 27.97
CA SER A 315 -19.08 -28.78 29.09
C SER A 315 -17.58 -28.55 28.96
N TYR A 316 -16.96 -28.12 30.06
CA TYR A 316 -15.52 -27.85 30.18
C TYR A 316 -14.97 -28.60 31.40
N TYR A 317 -13.70 -29.00 31.34
CA TYR A 317 -13.04 -29.67 32.46
C TYR A 317 -11.95 -28.77 33.06
N LEU A 318 -12.06 -28.52 34.36
CA LEU A 318 -11.08 -27.78 35.15
C LEU A 318 -10.27 -28.76 35.99
N ASP A 319 -8.95 -28.64 35.94
CA ASP A 319 -8.03 -29.51 36.68
C ASP A 319 -8.31 -29.46 38.20
N PRO A 320 -8.57 -30.58 38.89
CA PRO A 320 -8.89 -30.56 40.31
C PRO A 320 -7.77 -30.09 41.24
N ALA A 321 -6.50 -30.16 40.81
CA ALA A 321 -5.36 -29.76 41.61
C ALA A 321 -5.03 -28.26 41.45
N THR A 322 -5.29 -27.69 40.28
CA THR A 322 -4.85 -26.34 39.91
C THR A 322 -6.00 -25.40 39.53
N GLY A 323 -7.18 -25.93 39.21
CA GLY A 323 -8.35 -25.17 38.75
C GLY A 323 -8.28 -24.69 37.29
N ALA A 324 -7.17 -24.94 36.60
CA ALA A 324 -6.97 -24.50 35.23
C ALA A 324 -7.78 -25.34 34.24
N MET A 325 -8.37 -24.69 33.24
CA MET A 325 -9.09 -25.37 32.16
C MET A 325 -8.14 -26.21 31.32
N VAL A 326 -8.52 -27.46 31.10
CA VAL A 326 -7.83 -28.36 30.19
C VAL A 326 -8.26 -28.05 28.75
N THR A 327 -7.29 -27.89 27.85
CA THR A 327 -7.54 -27.69 26.42
C THR A 327 -6.72 -28.69 25.60
N ASN A 328 -7.27 -29.10 24.46
CA ASN A 328 -6.62 -29.97 23.48
C ASN A 328 -5.98 -31.25 24.07
N ALA A 329 -6.68 -31.90 25.00
CA ALA A 329 -6.17 -33.05 25.73
C ALA A 329 -7.29 -34.01 26.18
N ARG A 330 -6.90 -35.19 26.67
CA ARG A 330 -7.82 -36.10 27.37
C ARG A 330 -7.85 -35.75 28.86
N THR A 331 -9.04 -35.66 29.43
CA THR A 331 -9.26 -35.52 30.87
C THR A 331 -8.90 -36.82 31.61
N PRO A 332 -8.68 -36.81 32.94
CA PRO A 332 -8.36 -38.01 33.72
C PRO A 332 -9.39 -39.14 33.63
N ASP A 333 -10.65 -38.80 33.32
CA ASP A 333 -11.77 -39.71 33.07
C ASP A 333 -11.93 -40.07 31.57
N ASN A 334 -10.91 -39.78 30.76
CA ASN A 334 -10.73 -40.20 29.37
C ASN A 334 -11.66 -39.53 28.33
N TYR A 335 -12.20 -38.34 28.63
CA TYR A 335 -12.94 -37.55 27.65
C TYR A 335 -12.03 -36.57 26.91
N TRP A 336 -12.29 -36.37 25.62
CA TRP A 336 -11.53 -35.42 24.79
C TRP A 336 -12.14 -34.01 24.86
N VAL A 337 -11.30 -33.00 25.10
CA VAL A 337 -11.64 -31.58 24.98
C VAL A 337 -10.84 -30.95 23.84
N ASN A 338 -11.49 -30.08 23.06
CA ASN A 338 -10.87 -29.43 21.90
C ASN A 338 -9.95 -28.25 22.30
N GLU A 339 -9.40 -27.53 21.30
CA GLU A 339 -8.55 -26.35 21.51
C GLU A 339 -9.21 -25.24 22.34
N SER A 340 -10.55 -25.13 22.27
CA SER A 340 -11.34 -24.20 23.07
C SER A 340 -11.73 -24.74 24.46
N GLY A 341 -11.26 -25.94 24.82
CA GLY A 341 -11.58 -26.61 26.09
C GLY A 341 -12.96 -27.26 26.15
N GLU A 342 -13.70 -27.25 25.04
CA GLU A 342 -15.05 -27.80 24.98
C GLU A 342 -15.00 -29.31 24.81
N TRP A 343 -15.77 -30.03 25.62
CA TRP A 343 -15.93 -31.48 25.47
C TRP A 343 -16.60 -31.83 24.14
N VAL A 344 -16.04 -32.82 23.45
CA VAL A 344 -16.56 -33.36 22.20
C VAL A 344 -17.13 -34.77 22.44
N PRO A 345 -18.46 -34.95 22.34
CA PRO A 345 -19.06 -36.27 22.45
C PRO A 345 -18.58 -37.21 21.35
N GLY A 346 -18.08 -38.39 21.74
CA GLY A 346 -17.72 -39.47 20.79
C GLY A 346 -16.31 -39.40 20.18
N ALA A 347 -15.40 -38.60 20.75
CA ALA A 347 -14.02 -38.39 20.27
C ALA A 347 -12.93 -39.24 20.97
#